data_AF-A0A3D6CZ04-F1
#
_entry.id   AF-A0A3D6CZ04-F1
#
_cell.length_a   1.000
_cell.length_b   1.000
_cell.length_c   1.000
_cell.angle_alpha   90.00
_cell.angle_beta   90.00
_cell.angle_gamma   90.00
#
_symmetry.space_group_name_H-M   'P 1'
#
loop_
_entity.id
_entity.type
_entity.pdbx_description
1 polymer ?
#
loop_
_entity_poly.entity_id
_entity_poly.type
_entity_poly.pdbx_seq_one_letter_code
_entity_poly.pdbx_strand_id
1 'polypeptide(L)'
;MNELIFSKSDPQGVWTRRHFLKSLSISGIATACGQLSAALHFRNPDTDRPPTVALLATEVRRHSHAQHFIDRLLEGYGWHGQHYFPKIKLVSMYVDQFPEKDLARDRERRHGVPIYPTISEALTRGGKALDVDGVIIIAEHGDYPRNA
;
A
#
# COMPACT_ATOMS: atom_id res chain seq x y z
N MET A 1 61.00 1.27 -21.76
CA MET A 1 60.67 -0.05 -21.17
C MET A 1 59.38 0.17 -20.40
N ASN A 2 58.23 0.10 -21.10
CA ASN A 2 57.39 -1.10 -21.32
C ASN A 2 56.56 -1.38 -20.06
N GLU A 3 55.23 -1.49 -20.03
CA GLU A 3 54.13 -1.69 -21.00
C GLU A 3 52.81 -1.27 -20.30
N LEU A 4 51.91 -0.50 -20.94
CA LEU A 4 50.74 -0.91 -21.74
C LEU A 4 49.60 -1.65 -21.00
N ILE A 5 48.44 -0.95 -20.98
CA ILE A 5 47.08 -1.43 -21.35
C ILE A 5 46.41 -2.51 -20.50
N PHE A 6 45.31 -2.12 -19.82
CA PHE A 6 44.00 -2.74 -20.06
C PHE A 6 42.88 -1.71 -19.83
N SER A 7 42.51 -1.02 -20.91
CA SER A 7 41.22 -0.37 -21.05
C SER A 7 40.13 -1.44 -21.04
N LYS A 8 39.18 -1.37 -20.10
CA LYS A 8 37.95 -2.14 -20.18
C LYS A 8 36.85 -1.20 -20.63
N SER A 9 36.53 -1.29 -21.91
CA SER A 9 35.40 -0.67 -22.57
C SER A 9 34.05 -1.18 -22.01
N ASP A 10 33.10 -0.26 -22.06
CA ASP A 10 31.71 -0.16 -21.60
C ASP A 10 30.81 -1.42 -21.65
N PRO A 11 29.72 -1.45 -20.86
CA PRO A 11 28.43 -1.61 -21.53
C PRO A 11 27.31 -0.73 -20.96
N GLN A 12 26.83 0.16 -21.84
CA GLN A 12 25.42 0.47 -22.10
C GLN A 12 24.63 1.21 -21.02
N GLY A 13 24.15 2.40 -21.41
CA GLY A 13 23.29 3.29 -20.64
C GLY A 13 22.07 2.59 -20.06
N VAL A 14 22.14 2.30 -18.77
CA VAL A 14 21.00 1.82 -17.99
C VAL A 14 20.12 3.02 -17.66
N TRP A 15 19.08 3.23 -18.45
CA TRP A 15 18.02 4.18 -18.14
C TRP A 15 17.36 3.80 -16.82
N THR A 16 17.66 4.53 -15.75
CA THR A 16 16.96 4.37 -14.48
C THR A 16 15.63 5.12 -14.53
N ARG A 17 14.60 4.61 -13.85
CA ARG A 17 13.28 5.27 -13.71
C ARG A 17 13.39 6.76 -13.37
N ARG A 18 14.37 7.12 -12.54
CA ARG A 18 14.65 8.50 -12.11
C ARG A 18 15.22 9.37 -13.24
N HIS A 19 15.94 8.78 -14.19
CA HIS A 19 16.49 9.49 -15.36
C HIS A 19 15.40 9.76 -16.40
N PHE A 20 14.51 8.79 -16.65
CA PHE A 20 13.39 8.92 -17.59
C PHE A 20 12.36 9.98 -17.17
N LEU A 21 12.03 10.07 -15.88
CA LEU A 21 11.10 11.09 -15.39
C LEU A 21 11.68 12.52 -15.47
N LYS A 22 13.01 12.67 -15.39
CA LYS A 22 13.68 13.96 -15.56
C LYS A 22 13.75 14.41 -17.03
N SER A 23 13.75 13.49 -17.99
CA SER A 23 13.78 13.85 -19.41
C SER A 23 12.43 14.29 -19.98
N LEU A 24 11.33 14.07 -19.26
CA LEU A 24 9.97 14.43 -19.70
C LEU A 24 9.59 15.90 -19.43
N SER A 25 10.40 16.66 -18.67
CA SER A 25 10.08 18.05 -18.31
C SER A 25 10.62 19.11 -19.29
N ILE A 26 11.19 18.74 -20.43
CA ILE A 26 11.72 19.70 -21.41
C ILE A 26 11.21 19.33 -22.81
N SER A 27 9.92 19.56 -23.09
CA SER A 27 9.37 20.03 -24.38
C SER A 27 7.92 19.59 -24.55
N GLY A 28 6.98 20.55 -24.52
CA GLY A 28 5.68 20.43 -25.19
C GLY A 28 4.45 20.37 -24.28
N ILE A 29 3.54 21.34 -24.48
CA ILE A 29 2.18 21.50 -23.92
C ILE A 29 2.12 22.35 -22.63
N ALA A 30 2.37 23.65 -22.79
CA ALA A 30 2.31 24.64 -21.70
C ALA A 30 0.94 25.29 -21.47
N THR A 31 -0.16 24.89 -22.14
CA THR A 31 -1.41 25.70 -22.06
C THR A 31 -2.74 24.94 -21.93
N ALA A 32 -2.72 23.66 -21.55
CA ALA A 32 -3.95 22.93 -21.15
C ALA A 32 -3.78 22.05 -19.89
N CYS A 33 -2.58 22.01 -19.30
CA CYS A 33 -2.24 21.10 -18.19
C CYS A 33 -2.37 21.75 -16.79
N GLY A 34 -2.87 22.99 -16.71
CA GLY A 34 -2.99 23.71 -15.44
C GLY A 34 -4.09 23.19 -14.51
N GLN A 35 -5.11 22.51 -15.05
CA GLN A 35 -6.27 22.07 -14.28
C GLN A 35 -6.27 20.58 -13.92
N LEU A 36 -5.48 19.74 -14.60
CA LEU A 36 -5.41 18.31 -14.30
C LEU A 36 -4.46 17.95 -13.14
N SER A 37 -3.54 18.84 -12.77
CA SER A 37 -2.55 18.57 -11.71
C SER A 37 -3.17 18.53 -10.30
N ALA A 38 -4.31 19.18 -10.09
CA ALA A 38 -5.01 19.15 -8.80
C ALA A 38 -5.60 17.76 -8.48
N ALA A 39 -5.97 16.98 -9.50
CA ALA A 39 -6.64 15.69 -9.32
C ALA A 39 -5.68 14.52 -9.03
N LEU A 40 -4.37 14.71 -9.20
CA LEU A 40 -3.35 13.65 -9.04
C LEU A 40 -2.19 14.07 -8.13
N HIS A 41 -2.45 14.93 -7.14
CA HIS A 41 -1.49 15.13 -6.05
C HIS A 41 -1.36 13.83 -5.24
N PHE A 42 -0.50 12.93 -5.70
CA PHE A 42 0.02 11.87 -4.86
C PHE A 42 0.79 12.54 -3.73
N ARG A 43 0.22 12.53 -2.52
CA ARG A 43 0.89 13.06 -1.34
C ARG A 43 2.19 12.28 -1.19
N ASN A 44 3.31 12.99 -1.28
CA ASN A 44 4.59 12.39 -0.98
C ASN A 44 4.54 11.98 0.51
N PRO A 45 4.78 10.71 0.87
CA PRO A 45 4.63 10.27 2.25
C PRO A 45 5.57 11.09 3.15
N ASP A 46 5.02 11.62 4.24
CA ASP A 46 5.82 12.26 5.28
C ASP A 46 6.85 11.25 5.80
N THR A 47 8.14 11.54 5.65
CA THR A 47 9.22 10.64 6.11
C THR A 47 9.33 10.58 7.63
N ASP A 48 8.66 11.49 8.33
CA ASP A 48 8.79 11.69 9.77
C ASP A 48 7.81 10.82 10.59
N ARG A 49 6.89 10.10 9.93
CA ARG A 49 5.97 9.16 10.58
C ARG A 49 5.96 7.81 9.86
N PRO A 50 5.61 6.70 10.54
CA PRO A 50 5.35 5.44 9.86
C PRO A 50 4.24 5.63 8.80
N PRO A 51 4.38 5.01 7.61
CA PRO A 51 3.31 4.99 6.61
C PRO A 51 2.05 4.36 7.19
N THR A 52 0.92 5.01 6.95
CA THR A 52 -0.42 4.56 7.33
C THR A 52 -1.04 3.82 6.17
N VAL A 53 -1.72 2.71 6.47
CA VAL A 53 -2.36 1.87 5.46
C VAL A 53 -3.79 1.55 5.84
N ALA A 54 -4.66 1.48 4.83
CA ALA A 54 -5.97 0.86 4.93
C ALA A 54 -5.89 -0.59 4.44
N LEU A 55 -6.66 -1.48 5.06
CA LEU A 55 -6.86 -2.84 4.56
C LEU A 55 -8.24 -3.00 3.97
N LEU A 56 -8.31 -3.48 2.72
CA LEU A 56 -9.53 -3.89 2.05
C LEU A 56 -9.53 -5.41 1.96
N ALA A 57 -10.47 -6.05 2.64
CA ALA A 57 -10.63 -7.49 2.61
C ALA A 57 -12.07 -7.88 2.29
N THR A 58 -12.24 -9.08 1.73
CA THR A 58 -13.56 -9.63 1.45
C THR A 58 -14.11 -10.38 2.66
N GLU A 59 -13.31 -11.25 3.28
CA GLU A 59 -13.65 -11.88 4.56
C GLU A 59 -12.39 -12.07 5.43
N VAL A 60 -12.56 -12.04 6.75
CA VAL A 60 -11.49 -12.30 7.72
C VAL A 60 -11.90 -13.44 8.62
N ARG A 61 -11.29 -14.62 8.41
CA ARG A 61 -11.56 -15.82 9.20
C ARG A 61 -10.26 -16.53 9.53
N ARG A 62 -10.34 -17.54 10.40
CA ARG A 62 -9.18 -18.38 10.72
C ARG A 62 -8.58 -18.97 9.44
N HIS A 63 -7.26 -18.84 9.32
CA HIS A 63 -6.42 -19.25 8.19
C HIS A 63 -6.71 -18.54 6.86
N SER A 64 -7.43 -17.42 6.84
CA SER A 64 -7.50 -16.60 5.62
C SER A 64 -6.23 -15.76 5.44
N HIS A 65 -5.88 -15.44 4.20
CA HIS A 65 -4.77 -14.53 3.93
C HIS A 65 -5.00 -13.16 4.60
N ALA A 66 -6.24 -12.68 4.66
CA ALA A 66 -6.56 -11.42 5.35
C ALA A 66 -6.20 -11.49 6.84
N GLN A 67 -6.54 -12.58 7.53
CA GLN A 67 -6.17 -12.77 8.93
C GLN A 67 -4.64 -12.71 9.12
N HIS A 68 -3.91 -13.41 8.27
CA HIS A 68 -2.44 -13.45 8.33
C HIS A 68 -1.77 -12.08 8.21
N PHE A 69 -2.33 -11.16 7.41
CA PHE A 69 -1.80 -9.80 7.31
C PHE A 69 -2.25 -8.92 8.47
N ILE A 70 -3.55 -8.95 8.83
CA ILE A 70 -4.09 -8.16 9.94
C ILE A 70 -3.35 -8.48 11.24
N ASP A 71 -3.18 -9.77 11.56
CA ASP A 71 -2.53 -10.19 12.81
C ASP A 71 -1.07 -9.74 12.86
N ARG A 72 -0.32 -9.83 11.75
CA ARG A 72 1.07 -9.36 11.70
C ARG A 72 1.21 -7.86 11.85
N LEU A 73 0.24 -7.08 11.36
CA LEU A 73 0.24 -5.62 11.49
C LEU A 73 -0.14 -5.16 12.89
N LEU A 74 -1.08 -5.86 13.53
CA LEU A 74 -1.63 -5.48 14.84
C LEU A 74 -0.87 -6.08 16.02
N GLU A 75 -0.41 -7.33 15.87
CA GLU A 75 0.15 -8.13 16.96
C GLU A 75 1.65 -8.39 16.77
N GLY A 76 2.20 -8.12 15.59
CA GLY A 76 3.57 -8.45 15.25
C GLY A 76 3.78 -9.94 15.02
N TYR A 77 5.03 -10.37 14.89
CA TYR A 77 5.40 -11.77 14.71
C TYR A 77 6.85 -12.03 15.10
N GLY A 78 7.17 -13.29 15.39
CA GLY A 78 8.55 -13.71 15.62
C GLY A 78 9.40 -13.60 14.36
N TRP A 79 10.53 -12.92 14.45
CA TRP A 79 11.51 -12.74 13.38
C TRP A 79 12.92 -12.69 13.97
N HIS A 80 13.83 -13.56 13.51
CA HIS A 80 15.21 -13.65 14.01
C HIS A 80 15.33 -13.74 15.54
N GLY A 81 14.47 -14.53 16.17
CA GLY A 81 14.48 -14.71 17.64
C GLY A 81 13.97 -13.50 18.44
N GLN A 82 13.42 -12.49 17.77
CA GLN A 82 12.83 -11.30 18.39
C GLN A 82 11.37 -11.16 17.97
N HIS A 83 10.57 -10.46 18.77
CA HIS A 83 9.22 -10.08 18.37
C HIS A 83 9.27 -8.80 17.55
N TYR A 84 8.79 -8.86 16.31
CA TYR A 84 8.91 -7.79 15.34
C TYR A 84 7.53 -7.22 14.97
N PHE A 85 7.46 -5.89 14.96
CA PHE A 85 6.32 -5.14 14.43
C PHE A 85 6.71 -4.48 13.11
N PRO A 86 5.92 -4.63 12.05
CA PRO A 86 6.08 -3.87 10.81
C PRO A 86 6.14 -2.36 11.07
N LYS A 87 7.02 -1.65 10.36
CA LYS A 87 7.14 -0.18 10.43
C LYS A 87 6.05 0.54 9.60
N ILE A 88 4.83 0.02 9.63
CA ILE A 88 3.64 0.60 9.00
C ILE A 88 2.47 0.47 9.96
N LYS A 89 1.53 1.41 9.89
CA LYS A 89 0.39 1.48 10.79
C LYS A 89 -0.90 1.18 10.05
N LEU A 90 -1.59 0.09 10.43
CA LEU A 90 -2.95 -0.16 9.98
C LEU A 90 -3.90 0.80 10.69
N VAL A 91 -4.59 1.67 9.95
CA VAL A 91 -5.42 2.74 10.52
C VAL A 91 -6.91 2.59 10.27
N SER A 92 -7.30 1.78 9.29
CA SER A 92 -8.69 1.53 8.93
C SER A 92 -8.82 0.23 8.15
N MET A 93 -10.02 -0.35 8.18
CA MET A 93 -10.36 -1.54 7.43
C MET A 93 -11.70 -1.36 6.70
N TYR A 94 -11.84 -2.04 5.56
CA TYR A 94 -13.12 -2.39 4.95
C TYR A 94 -13.17 -3.91 4.86
N VAL A 95 -14.29 -4.50 5.29
CA VAL A 95 -14.54 -5.94 5.19
C VAL A 95 -15.91 -6.14 4.57
N ASP A 96 -15.95 -6.80 3.42
CA ASP A 96 -17.17 -6.95 2.62
C ASP A 96 -18.18 -7.91 3.26
N GLN A 97 -17.70 -9.04 3.79
CA GLN A 97 -18.52 -10.13 4.31
C GLN A 97 -18.04 -10.58 5.69
N PHE A 98 -19.00 -10.88 6.57
CA PHE A 98 -18.74 -11.34 7.95
C PHE A 98 -19.35 -12.75 8.16
N PRO A 99 -18.65 -13.82 7.76
CA PRO A 99 -19.12 -15.19 7.95
C PRO A 99 -19.15 -15.58 9.43
N GLU A 100 -19.72 -16.74 9.78
CA GLU A 100 -19.91 -17.22 11.16
C GLU A 100 -18.62 -17.17 12.02
N LYS A 101 -17.46 -17.39 11.40
CA LYS A 101 -16.13 -17.38 12.05
C LYS A 101 -15.35 -16.09 11.79
N ASP A 102 -16.05 -14.96 11.72
CA ASP A 102 -15.44 -13.65 11.56
C ASP A 102 -14.42 -13.33 12.67
N LEU A 103 -13.28 -12.83 12.25
CA LEU A 103 -12.24 -12.31 13.14
C LEU A 103 -12.08 -10.79 13.00
N ALA A 104 -12.63 -10.14 11.97
CA ALA A 104 -12.43 -8.71 11.74
C ALA A 104 -12.97 -7.88 12.91
N ARG A 105 -14.22 -8.12 13.34
CA ARG A 105 -14.84 -7.36 14.44
C ARG A 105 -14.15 -7.59 15.77
N ASP A 106 -13.56 -8.76 15.96
CA ASP A 106 -12.70 -9.01 17.12
C ASP A 106 -11.43 -8.16 17.08
N ARG A 107 -10.76 -8.09 15.92
CA ARG A 107 -9.56 -7.25 15.75
C ARG A 107 -9.85 -5.76 15.93
N GLU A 108 -10.97 -5.29 15.40
CA GLU A 108 -11.45 -3.92 15.63
C GLU A 108 -11.57 -3.62 17.12
N ARG A 109 -12.30 -4.46 17.88
CA ARG A 109 -12.48 -4.25 19.33
C ARG A 109 -11.17 -4.30 20.11
N ARG A 110 -10.28 -5.23 19.78
CA ARG A 110 -9.03 -5.44 20.54
C ARG A 110 -7.97 -4.38 20.26
N HIS A 111 -7.92 -3.86 19.03
CA HIS A 111 -6.83 -2.98 18.58
C HIS A 111 -7.28 -1.56 18.24
N GLY A 112 -8.59 -1.27 18.28
CA GLY A 112 -9.13 0.06 18.00
C GLY A 112 -8.97 0.49 16.54
N VAL A 113 -8.86 -0.46 15.61
CA VAL A 113 -8.79 -0.19 14.17
C VAL A 113 -10.20 -0.28 13.58
N PRO A 114 -10.80 0.85 13.19
CA PRO A 114 -12.20 0.88 12.76
C PRO A 114 -12.43 0.14 11.44
N ILE A 115 -13.55 -0.57 11.35
CA ILE A 115 -14.08 -1.10 10.10
C ILE A 115 -15.14 -0.14 9.57
N TYR A 116 -14.91 0.40 8.39
CA TYR A 116 -15.84 1.32 7.72
C TYR A 116 -16.81 0.56 6.80
N PRO A 117 -18.04 1.09 6.59
CA PRO A 117 -19.05 0.41 5.80
C PRO A 117 -18.83 0.56 4.29
N THR A 118 -17.95 1.45 3.85
CA THR A 118 -17.57 1.60 2.44
C THR A 118 -16.05 1.69 2.26
N ILE A 119 -15.56 1.28 1.09
CA ILE A 119 -14.16 1.45 0.72
C ILE A 119 -13.77 2.93 0.78
N SER A 120 -14.62 3.83 0.28
CA SER A 120 -14.35 5.28 0.30
C SER A 120 -14.09 5.76 1.72
N GLU A 121 -14.97 5.43 2.67
CA GLU A 121 -14.80 5.83 4.07
C GLU A 121 -13.61 5.15 4.75
N ALA A 122 -13.26 3.91 4.39
CA ALA A 122 -12.03 3.29 4.87
C ALA A 122 -10.78 4.05 4.40
N LEU A 123 -10.79 4.56 3.17
CA LEU A 123 -9.67 5.31 2.58
C LEU A 123 -9.62 6.78 3.01
N THR A 124 -10.76 7.40 3.31
CA THR A 124 -10.84 8.80 3.75
C THR A 124 -10.99 8.97 5.26
N ARG A 125 -11.24 7.88 5.99
CA ARG A 125 -11.45 7.82 7.44
C ARG A 125 -12.52 8.77 7.95
N GLY A 126 -13.59 8.97 7.17
CA GLY A 126 -14.70 9.90 7.45
C GLY A 126 -14.51 11.31 6.88
N GLY A 127 -13.38 11.58 6.23
CA GLY A 127 -13.11 12.83 5.53
C GLY A 127 -13.55 12.85 4.06
N LYS A 128 -13.18 13.93 3.37
CA LYS A 128 -13.47 14.16 1.93
C LYS A 128 -12.29 13.83 1.00
N ALA A 129 -11.13 13.47 1.55
CA ALA A 129 -9.90 13.19 0.83
C ALA A 129 -9.22 11.95 1.41
N LEU A 130 -8.30 11.34 0.65
CA LEU A 130 -7.53 10.18 1.10
C LEU A 130 -6.72 10.53 2.36
N ASP A 131 -6.85 9.69 3.40
CA ASP A 131 -6.17 9.83 4.69
C ASP A 131 -5.33 8.59 5.03
N VAL A 132 -4.77 7.96 4.00
CA VAL A 132 -3.83 6.83 4.07
C VAL A 132 -2.72 6.97 3.03
N ASP A 133 -1.54 6.43 3.32
CA ASP A 133 -0.40 6.46 2.39
C ASP A 133 -0.37 5.24 1.47
N GLY A 134 -1.09 4.17 1.83
CA GLY A 134 -1.15 2.94 1.05
C GLY A 134 -2.38 2.09 1.34
N VAL A 135 -2.60 1.11 0.47
CA VAL A 135 -3.73 0.19 0.56
C VAL A 135 -3.23 -1.25 0.45
N ILE A 136 -3.68 -2.10 1.36
CA ILE A 136 -3.48 -3.55 1.31
C ILE A 136 -4.80 -4.17 0.86
N ILE A 137 -4.79 -4.87 -0.28
CA ILE A 137 -6.00 -5.47 -0.86
C ILE A 137 -5.87 -6.99 -0.81
N ILE A 138 -6.81 -7.65 -0.13
CA ILE A 138 -6.88 -9.11 0.00
C ILE A 138 -8.31 -9.55 -0.31
N ALA A 139 -8.58 -9.78 -1.59
CA ALA A 139 -9.90 -10.13 -2.12
C ALA A 139 -9.90 -11.55 -2.72
N GLU A 140 -9.54 -12.54 -1.91
CA GLU A 140 -9.39 -13.93 -2.36
C GLU A 140 -10.64 -14.78 -2.13
N HIS A 141 -11.27 -14.62 -0.97
CA HIS A 141 -12.40 -15.45 -0.55
C HIS A 141 -13.69 -14.64 -0.50
N GLY A 142 -14.80 -15.30 -0.21
CA GLY A 142 -16.12 -14.70 -0.12
C GLY A 142 -17.12 -15.41 -1.02
N ASP A 143 -18.40 -15.18 -0.75
CA ASP A 143 -19.49 -15.67 -1.56
C ASP A 143 -19.82 -14.61 -2.62
N TYR A 144 -19.37 -14.84 -3.85
CA TYR A 144 -19.60 -13.98 -5.00
C TYR A 144 -20.14 -14.80 -6.18
N PRO A 145 -21.01 -14.20 -7.03
CA PRO A 145 -21.46 -14.86 -8.25
C PRO A 145 -20.30 -15.27 -9.15
N ARG A 146 -20.44 -16.41 -9.83
CA ARG A 146 -19.48 -16.81 -10.88
C ARG A 146 -19.86 -16.14 -12.19
N ASN A 147 -18.86 -15.73 -12.95
CA ASN A 147 -19.04 -15.31 -14.33
C ASN A 147 -19.56 -16.52 -15.14
N ALA A 148 -20.54 -16.27 -16.01
CA ALA A 148 -21.13 -17.27 -16.89
C ALA A 148 -20.21 -17.64 -18.06
#